data_AF-A0A2N2EP73-F1
#
_entry.id   AF-A0A2N2EP73-F1
#
_cell.length_a   1.000
_cell.length_b   1.000
_cell.length_c   1.000
_cell.angle_alpha   90.00
_cell.angle_beta   90.00
_cell.angle_gamma   90.00
#
_symmetry.space_group_name_H-M   'P 1'
#
loop_
_entity.id
_entity.type
_entity.pdbx_description
1 polymer ?
#
loop_
_entity_poly.entity_id
_entity_poly.type
_entity_poly.pdbx_seq_one_letter_code
_entity_poly.pdbx_strand_id
1 'polypeptide(L)'
;MRPSPLSCGWARTPSRWRASSAGISCAWKRSARPSACATRPSGTTWSRYSRRTPSPTSSASTSRNCAGTPRYRYSRRPARTKARRESHGRPSPVAFFYPETVKPDILITAGDPLGIGPEITVKALLAPAVRRACRPAVIGDTAALRRAGWTPALCPLLPEDAGRLDFRRPGPTEAGGAASLRAVTGAYCLLKSGLFRGLVTAPVSKEAWALAGAPAPAHTDLFRLLERREPLMLFSRGRINAALVTEHLPVKALARALTKRLIKEKALLFAAALGALGLRRPSIAVCALNPHAGDGGVIGREEIDAIRPALKELRARGLRAGGPLPSDAAWAAHLAGESDGLLCLYHDQALAPLKVAPGAAPAVHWTWGLSFPRTSPAHGTAFDIAWKNKADPAGMVAAVLFAARLAAKRKN
;
A
#
# COMPACT_ATOMS: atom_id res chain seq x y z
N MET A 1 20.17 -12.85 -38.07
CA MET A 1 19.01 -13.68 -37.65
C MET A 1 18.34 -13.00 -36.47
N ARG A 2 17.07 -12.59 -36.60
CA ARG A 2 16.28 -11.94 -35.53
C ARG A 2 15.67 -13.03 -34.62
N PRO A 3 15.60 -12.85 -33.29
CA PRO A 3 14.84 -13.76 -32.45
C PRO A 3 13.35 -13.37 -32.44
N SER A 4 12.49 -14.37 -32.59
CA SER A 4 11.02 -14.29 -32.57
C SER A 4 10.47 -13.94 -31.18
N PRO A 5 9.28 -13.33 -31.07
CA PRO A 5 8.66 -13.03 -29.79
C PRO A 5 7.96 -14.27 -29.20
N LEU A 6 8.25 -14.55 -27.92
CA LEU A 6 7.56 -15.54 -27.11
C LEU A 6 6.13 -15.07 -26.82
N SER A 7 5.14 -15.74 -27.42
CA SER A 7 3.73 -15.58 -27.09
C SER A 7 3.42 -16.30 -25.76
N CYS A 8 3.06 -15.57 -24.71
CA CYS A 8 2.34 -16.14 -23.58
C CYS A 8 0.92 -16.46 -24.04
N GLY A 9 0.62 -17.75 -24.23
CA GLY A 9 -0.66 -18.23 -24.72
C GLY A 9 -1.79 -17.96 -23.75
N TRP A 10 -2.58 -16.92 -24.03
CA TRP A 10 -3.99 -16.83 -23.67
C TRP A 10 -4.74 -16.29 -24.88
N ALA A 11 -5.26 -17.19 -25.72
CA ALA A 11 -6.22 -16.84 -26.75
C ALA A 11 -7.37 -17.86 -26.78
N ARG A 12 -8.56 -17.34 -26.47
CA ARG A 12 -9.90 -17.66 -27.00
C ARG A 12 -10.41 -19.10 -26.93
N THR A 13 -11.39 -19.31 -26.03
CA THR A 13 -12.75 -19.82 -26.37
C THR A 13 -13.70 -19.66 -25.17
N PRO A 14 -15.02 -19.39 -25.38
CA PRO A 14 -15.99 -19.26 -24.30
C PRO A 14 -16.69 -20.61 -24.05
N SER A 15 -16.44 -21.24 -22.91
CA SER A 15 -17.26 -22.37 -22.47
C SER A 15 -17.44 -22.36 -20.95
N ARG A 16 -18.72 -22.45 -20.55
CA ARG A 16 -19.24 -22.50 -19.19
C ARG A 16 -18.36 -23.33 -18.24
N TRP A 17 -17.83 -22.69 -17.20
CA TRP A 17 -17.17 -23.39 -16.09
C TRP A 17 -18.23 -23.81 -15.06
N ARG A 18 -18.54 -25.11 -15.03
CA ARG A 18 -18.96 -25.79 -13.80
C ARG A 18 -17.69 -26.22 -13.06
N ALA A 19 -17.57 -25.79 -11.80
CA ALA A 19 -16.50 -26.24 -10.93
C ALA A 19 -16.77 -27.68 -10.46
N SER A 20 -15.83 -28.58 -10.68
CA SER A 20 -15.69 -29.82 -9.91
C SER A 20 -14.22 -30.06 -9.61
N SER A 21 -13.89 -29.91 -8.33
CA SER A 21 -12.68 -30.39 -7.68
C SER A 21 -12.71 -31.91 -7.54
N ALA A 22 -11.67 -32.60 -8.00
CA ALA A 22 -10.87 -33.57 -7.21
C ALA A 22 -10.03 -34.46 -8.13
N GLY A 23 -8.90 -34.90 -7.57
CA GLY A 23 -7.91 -35.73 -8.23
C GLY A 23 -8.40 -37.13 -8.60
N ILE A 24 -7.58 -37.74 -9.44
CA ILE A 24 -7.70 -39.09 -9.96
C ILE A 24 -7.50 -40.08 -8.80
N SER A 25 -8.53 -40.89 -8.53
CA SER A 25 -8.43 -42.19 -7.86
C SER A 25 -9.68 -43.02 -8.19
N CYS A 26 -9.47 -44.16 -8.84
CA CYS A 26 -10.48 -45.17 -9.17
C CYS A 26 -11.09 -45.82 -7.92
N ALA A 27 -12.44 -45.91 -7.85
CA ALA A 27 -13.19 -47.10 -7.46
C ALA A 27 -14.71 -46.81 -7.49
N TRP A 28 -15.47 -47.70 -8.12
CA TRP A 28 -16.92 -47.66 -8.31
C TRP A 28 -17.69 -48.35 -7.15
N LYS A 29 -18.83 -47.77 -6.71
CA LYS A 29 -20.21 -48.34 -6.76
C LYS A 29 -21.15 -47.77 -5.66
N ARG A 30 -22.35 -47.34 -6.13
CA ARG A 30 -23.73 -47.42 -5.52
C ARG A 30 -23.96 -46.68 -4.18
N SER A 31 -25.11 -46.09 -3.82
CA SER A 31 -26.45 -45.85 -4.40
C SER A 31 -27.27 -45.01 -3.39
N ALA A 32 -28.36 -44.39 -3.85
CA ALA A 32 -29.59 -44.01 -3.12
C ALA A 32 -29.66 -42.73 -2.24
N ARG A 33 -30.62 -41.86 -2.61
CA ARG A 33 -31.43 -40.94 -1.76
C ARG A 33 -32.70 -41.69 -1.27
N PRO A 34 -33.71 -41.08 -0.60
CA PRO A 34 -33.82 -39.83 0.21
C PRO A 34 -34.55 -40.05 1.57
N SER A 35 -34.67 -39.01 2.40
CA SER A 35 -35.91 -38.73 3.16
C SER A 35 -35.93 -37.31 3.77
N ALA A 36 -37.14 -36.84 4.07
CA ALA A 36 -37.55 -35.44 4.20
C ALA A 36 -38.09 -35.11 5.61
N CYS A 37 -38.56 -33.85 5.77
CA CYS A 37 -39.45 -33.32 6.82
C CYS A 37 -38.81 -33.07 8.21
N ALA A 38 -39.17 -32.03 9.00
CA ALA A 38 -40.31 -31.13 8.97
C ALA A 38 -40.07 -29.85 9.83
N THR A 39 -40.83 -28.79 9.48
CA THR A 39 -41.57 -27.82 10.34
C THR A 39 -40.88 -26.91 11.38
N ARG A 40 -41.14 -25.60 11.20
CA ARG A 40 -41.20 -24.53 12.23
C ARG A 40 -42.51 -24.64 13.06
N PRO A 41 -42.66 -23.87 14.16
CA PRO A 41 -43.32 -22.56 14.02
C PRO A 41 -42.77 -21.43 14.92
N SER A 42 -43.22 -20.23 14.57
CA SER A 42 -43.04 -18.91 15.16
C SER A 42 -44.03 -18.59 16.29
N GLY A 43 -43.70 -17.63 17.17
CA GLY A 43 -44.71 -16.88 17.94
C GLY A 43 -44.17 -15.94 19.04
N THR A 44 -44.36 -14.63 18.81
CA THR A 44 -45.00 -13.62 19.71
C THR A 44 -44.27 -13.18 21.01
N THR A 45 -43.69 -11.97 21.12
CA THR A 45 -44.21 -10.58 21.38
C THR A 45 -44.41 -10.19 22.86
N TRP A 46 -44.14 -8.89 23.14
CA TRP A 46 -44.41 -8.07 24.35
C TRP A 46 -43.32 -8.13 25.44
N SER A 47 -42.90 -7.07 26.15
CA SER A 47 -43.38 -5.69 26.31
C SER A 47 -42.26 -4.75 26.85
N ARG A 48 -42.62 -3.47 26.95
CA ARG A 48 -41.91 -2.26 27.39
C ARG A 48 -41.28 -2.36 28.79
N TYR A 49 -40.18 -1.62 29.00
CA TYR A 49 -40.00 -0.85 30.25
C TYR A 49 -39.29 0.49 30.00
N SER A 50 -39.66 1.44 30.82
CA SER A 50 -39.54 2.89 30.67
C SER A 50 -38.25 3.50 31.20
N ARG A 51 -38.01 4.73 30.71
CA ARG A 51 -37.08 5.78 31.12
C ARG A 51 -36.84 5.90 32.63
N ARG A 52 -35.62 6.31 33.00
CA ARG A 52 -35.36 7.42 33.96
C ARG A 52 -33.89 7.86 33.92
N THR A 53 -33.69 9.13 33.58
CA THR A 53 -32.52 9.97 33.92
C THR A 53 -32.51 10.26 35.43
N PRO A 54 -31.36 10.57 36.03
CA PRO A 54 -31.05 11.99 36.27
C PRO A 54 -29.55 12.36 36.22
N SER A 55 -29.31 13.61 35.82
CA SER A 55 -28.20 14.48 36.24
C SER A 55 -28.86 15.71 36.90
N PRO A 56 -28.28 16.37 37.92
CA PRO A 56 -27.16 17.32 37.78
C PRO A 56 -26.20 17.23 39.02
N THR A 57 -25.09 17.94 39.23
CA THR A 57 -24.75 19.37 39.12
C THR A 57 -23.22 19.56 39.22
N SER A 58 -22.80 20.71 38.74
CA SER A 58 -21.50 21.39 38.88
C SER A 58 -21.02 21.63 40.31
N SER A 59 -19.69 21.66 40.50
CA SER A 59 -19.04 22.69 41.33
C SER A 59 -17.67 23.05 40.79
N ALA A 60 -17.48 24.35 40.55
CA ALA A 60 -16.20 24.99 40.36
C ALA A 60 -15.60 25.31 41.73
N SER A 61 -14.28 25.18 41.87
CA SER A 61 -13.54 25.94 42.86
C SER A 61 -12.17 26.34 42.31
N THR A 62 -11.86 27.59 42.61
CA THR A 62 -10.71 28.38 42.21
C THR A 62 -9.55 28.18 43.18
N SER A 63 -8.33 28.31 42.66
CA SER A 63 -7.32 29.29 43.11
C SER A 63 -5.91 28.76 43.37
N ARG A 64 -4.97 29.58 42.87
CA ARG A 64 -3.64 29.93 43.41
C ARG A 64 -2.44 29.02 43.13
N ASN A 65 -1.66 29.48 42.15
CA ASN A 65 -0.25 29.91 42.25
C ASN A 65 0.56 29.35 43.42
N CYS A 66 1.68 28.69 43.10
CA CYS A 66 2.97 28.98 43.72
C CYS A 66 4.11 28.64 42.74
N ALA A 67 4.91 29.68 42.47
CA ALA A 67 6.14 29.65 41.71
C ALA A 67 7.26 28.93 42.50
N GLY A 68 8.22 28.34 41.79
CA GLY A 68 9.39 27.72 42.42
C GLY A 68 10.37 27.07 41.44
N THR A 69 10.97 27.88 40.57
CA THR A 69 12.16 27.47 39.79
C THR A 69 13.43 27.52 40.65
N PRO A 70 14.33 26.53 40.57
CA PRO A 70 15.75 26.76 40.84
C PRO A 70 16.53 26.86 39.52
N ARG A 71 17.09 28.04 39.28
CA ARG A 71 18.04 28.33 38.19
C ARG A 71 19.36 27.60 38.43
N TYR A 72 19.72 26.67 37.56
CA TYR A 72 21.09 26.15 37.47
C TYR A 72 21.97 27.12 36.66
N ARG A 73 22.93 27.76 37.33
CA ARG A 73 24.03 28.52 36.70
C ARG A 73 25.07 27.54 36.17
N TYR A 74 25.27 27.50 34.86
CA TYR A 74 26.49 26.94 34.26
C TYR A 74 27.41 28.08 33.82
N SER A 75 28.62 28.09 34.38
CA SER A 75 29.71 29.01 34.08
C SER A 75 30.30 28.72 32.70
N ARG A 76 30.40 29.75 31.85
CA ARG A 76 31.12 29.69 30.58
C ARG A 76 32.59 30.08 30.81
N ARG A 77 33.52 29.17 30.54
CA ARG A 77 34.95 29.49 30.31
C ARG A 77 35.22 29.50 28.80
N PRO A 78 35.88 30.52 28.23
CA PRO A 78 36.26 30.52 26.83
C PRO A 78 37.62 29.81 26.64
N ALA A 79 37.67 28.83 25.74
CA ALA A 79 38.92 28.20 25.32
C ALA A 79 39.54 29.00 24.16
N ARG A 80 40.74 29.54 24.42
CA ARG A 80 41.66 30.14 23.42
C ARG A 80 42.12 29.06 22.43
N THR A 81 41.97 29.30 21.14
CA THR A 81 42.64 28.53 20.08
C THR A 81 43.76 29.37 19.46
N LYS A 82 44.99 28.83 19.50
CA LYS A 82 46.18 29.37 18.82
C LYS A 82 46.05 29.10 17.33
N ALA A 83 46.16 30.15 16.52
CA ALA A 83 46.29 30.06 15.07
C ALA A 83 47.72 29.62 14.70
N ARG A 84 47.85 28.55 13.91
CA ARG A 84 49.11 28.13 13.27
C ARG A 84 48.93 28.37 11.77
N ARG A 85 49.81 29.20 11.19
CA ARG A 85 49.91 29.45 9.74
C ARG A 85 50.52 28.22 9.08
N GLU A 86 49.85 27.66 8.08
CA GLU A 86 50.45 26.75 7.10
C GLU A 86 50.07 27.19 5.68
N SER A 87 51.06 27.02 4.80
CA SER A 87 51.29 27.66 3.52
C SER A 87 50.37 27.21 2.38
N HIS A 88 50.10 28.15 1.45
CA HIS A 88 49.32 27.95 0.24
C HIS A 88 50.05 27.08 -0.80
N GLY A 89 49.63 25.83 -0.94
CA GLY A 89 49.71 25.07 -2.19
C GLY A 89 48.29 24.71 -2.62
N ARG A 90 47.84 25.19 -3.79
CA ARG A 90 46.53 24.82 -4.34
C ARG A 90 46.58 23.35 -4.77
N PRO A 91 45.77 22.44 -4.19
CA PRO A 91 45.58 21.13 -4.79
C PRO A 91 44.74 21.32 -6.05
N SER A 92 45.22 20.79 -7.18
CA SER A 92 44.40 20.58 -8.38
C SER A 92 43.14 19.80 -7.98
N PRO A 93 41.92 20.18 -8.44
CA PRO A 93 40.73 19.44 -8.09
C PRO A 93 40.82 18.05 -8.73
N VAL A 94 41.15 17.06 -7.90
CA VAL A 94 40.93 15.65 -8.22
C VAL A 94 39.44 15.52 -8.44
N ALA A 95 39.05 15.40 -9.72
CA ALA A 95 37.68 15.13 -10.08
C ALA A 95 37.30 13.79 -9.44
N PHE A 96 36.62 13.86 -8.30
CA PHE A 96 35.87 12.73 -7.79
C PHE A 96 34.85 12.39 -8.88
N PHE A 97 35.14 11.35 -9.66
CA PHE A 97 34.15 10.67 -10.46
C PHE A 97 33.07 10.16 -9.51
N TYR A 98 32.05 10.97 -9.28
CA TYR A 98 30.76 10.44 -8.88
C TYR A 98 30.24 9.70 -10.12
N PRO A 99 30.10 8.37 -10.10
CA PRO A 99 29.40 7.71 -11.20
C PRO A 99 28.03 8.37 -11.28
N GLU A 100 27.70 8.95 -12.43
CA GLU A 100 26.35 9.43 -12.68
C GLU A 100 25.40 8.30 -12.29
N THR A 101 24.55 8.54 -11.28
CA THR A 101 23.64 7.52 -10.81
C THR A 101 22.74 7.12 -11.98
N VAL A 102 22.95 5.92 -12.53
CA VAL A 102 22.18 5.43 -13.67
C VAL A 102 20.70 5.49 -13.29
N LYS A 103 19.93 6.31 -14.03
CA LYS A 103 18.49 6.44 -13.81
C LYS A 103 17.83 5.06 -13.93
N PRO A 104 17.05 4.60 -12.94
CA PRO A 104 16.37 3.31 -13.04
C PRO A 104 15.29 3.36 -14.12
N ASP A 105 15.14 2.26 -14.85
CA ASP A 105 13.99 2.04 -15.74
C ASP A 105 12.77 1.67 -14.92
N ILE A 106 11.70 2.47 -15.03
CA ILE A 106 10.46 2.31 -14.27
C ILE A 106 9.31 2.09 -15.25
N LEU A 107 8.59 0.99 -15.08
CA LEU A 107 7.40 0.71 -15.87
C LEU A 107 6.16 1.27 -15.18
N ILE A 108 5.28 1.92 -15.94
CA ILE A 108 4.02 2.48 -15.46
C ILE A 108 2.86 1.79 -16.18
N THR A 109 1.95 1.15 -15.46
CA THR A 109 0.67 0.72 -16.05
C THR A 109 -0.31 1.89 -16.03
N ALA A 110 -0.92 2.22 -17.16
CA ALA A 110 -1.82 3.37 -17.29
C ALA A 110 -3.18 3.18 -16.59
N GLY A 111 -3.47 1.98 -16.10
CA GLY A 111 -4.69 1.67 -15.36
C GLY A 111 -5.88 1.45 -16.28
N ASP A 112 -7.09 1.69 -15.74
CA ASP A 112 -8.33 1.61 -16.53
C ASP A 112 -8.37 2.75 -17.57
N PRO A 113 -8.51 2.43 -18.88
CA PRO A 113 -8.46 3.43 -19.95
C PRO A 113 -9.71 4.33 -20.01
N LEU A 114 -10.76 4.07 -19.23
CA LEU A 114 -11.88 5.00 -19.06
C LEU A 114 -11.80 5.77 -17.74
N GLY A 115 -10.83 5.49 -16.86
CA GLY A 115 -10.60 6.24 -15.64
C GLY A 115 -9.62 7.41 -15.81
N ILE A 116 -9.23 8.03 -14.70
CA ILE A 116 -8.23 9.11 -14.68
C ILE A 116 -6.78 8.64 -14.90
N GLY A 117 -6.55 7.32 -14.90
CA GLY A 117 -5.22 6.71 -14.92
C GLY A 117 -4.32 7.22 -16.05
N PRO A 118 -4.80 7.26 -17.32
CA PRO A 118 -4.06 7.85 -18.43
C PRO A 118 -3.73 9.35 -18.21
N GLU A 119 -4.70 10.17 -17.78
CA GLU A 119 -4.52 11.61 -17.56
C GLU A 119 -3.43 11.91 -16.52
N ILE A 120 -3.50 11.27 -15.34
CA ILE A 120 -2.51 11.49 -14.28
C ILE A 120 -1.15 10.91 -14.64
N THR A 121 -1.11 9.84 -15.44
CA THR A 121 0.15 9.25 -15.94
C THR A 121 0.87 10.25 -16.84
N VAL A 122 0.18 10.79 -17.84
CA VAL A 122 0.78 11.79 -18.76
C VAL A 122 1.19 13.05 -18.01
N LYS A 123 0.34 13.59 -17.14
CA LYS A 123 0.68 14.74 -16.30
C LYS A 123 1.90 14.47 -15.41
N ALA A 124 2.04 13.27 -14.84
CA ALA A 124 3.20 12.91 -14.05
C ALA A 124 4.49 12.79 -14.88
N LEU A 125 4.40 12.26 -16.11
CA LEU A 125 5.54 12.16 -17.04
C LEU A 125 6.08 13.53 -17.47
N LEU A 126 5.22 14.54 -17.52
CA LEU A 126 5.60 15.93 -17.79
C LEU A 126 6.33 16.60 -16.61
N ALA A 127 6.21 16.06 -15.40
CA ALA A 127 6.84 16.66 -14.23
C ALA A 127 8.38 16.57 -14.31
N PRO A 128 9.12 17.70 -14.21
CA PRO A 128 10.58 17.70 -14.31
C PRO A 128 11.26 16.78 -13.28
N ALA A 129 10.69 16.65 -12.08
CA ALA A 129 11.20 15.77 -11.04
C ALA A 129 11.19 14.30 -11.47
N VAL A 130 10.14 13.84 -12.15
CA VAL A 130 10.01 12.47 -12.66
C VAL A 130 11.06 12.19 -13.73
N ARG A 131 11.21 13.10 -14.70
CA ARG A 131 12.21 12.97 -15.79
C ARG A 131 13.65 12.98 -15.28
N ARG A 132 13.92 13.63 -14.14
CA ARG A 132 15.23 13.57 -13.47
C ARG A 132 15.42 12.27 -12.70
N ALA A 133 14.38 11.71 -12.09
CA ALA A 133 14.49 10.57 -11.19
C ALA A 133 14.58 9.20 -11.89
N CYS A 134 13.99 9.02 -13.07
CA CYS A 134 13.94 7.71 -13.75
C CYS A 134 13.83 7.83 -15.27
N ARG A 135 13.97 6.69 -15.95
CA ARG A 135 13.56 6.50 -17.35
C ARG A 135 12.22 5.75 -17.37
N PRO A 136 11.10 6.44 -17.60
CA PRO A 136 9.80 5.78 -17.61
C PRO A 136 9.54 5.06 -18.94
N ALA A 137 8.77 3.98 -18.88
CA ALA A 137 7.99 3.47 -20.01
C ALA A 137 6.55 3.24 -19.54
N VAL A 138 5.59 3.31 -20.45
CA VAL A 138 4.16 3.10 -20.14
C VAL A 138 3.65 1.86 -20.84
N ILE A 139 2.78 1.10 -20.16
CA ILE A 139 1.98 0.04 -20.77
C ILE A 139 0.49 0.34 -20.55
N GLY A 140 -0.31 0.30 -21.60
CA GLY A 140 -1.74 0.61 -21.55
C GLY A 140 -2.35 0.94 -22.91
N ASP A 141 -3.59 1.42 -22.88
CA ASP A 141 -4.36 1.73 -24.09
C ASP A 141 -3.83 2.98 -24.81
N THR A 142 -3.53 2.81 -26.09
CA THR A 142 -2.93 3.83 -26.96
C THR A 142 -3.87 5.01 -27.19
N ALA A 143 -5.17 4.75 -27.41
CA ALA A 143 -6.13 5.80 -27.69
C ALA A 143 -6.34 6.69 -26.45
N ALA A 144 -6.45 6.07 -25.28
CA ALA A 144 -6.59 6.76 -24.01
C ALA A 144 -5.33 7.60 -23.68
N LEU A 145 -4.13 7.04 -23.85
CA LEU A 145 -2.88 7.77 -23.60
C LEU A 145 -2.68 8.93 -24.58
N ARG A 146 -2.93 8.72 -25.88
CA ARG A 146 -2.88 9.81 -26.87
C ARG A 146 -3.88 10.91 -26.55
N ARG A 147 -5.10 10.55 -26.17
CA ARG A 147 -6.12 11.52 -25.72
C ARG A 147 -5.68 12.31 -24.50
N ALA A 148 -4.96 11.68 -23.58
CA ALA A 148 -4.37 12.33 -22.41
C ALA A 148 -3.14 13.22 -22.73
N GLY A 149 -2.67 13.24 -23.99
CA GLY A 149 -1.54 14.04 -24.45
C GLY A 149 -0.20 13.29 -24.48
N TRP A 150 -0.21 11.96 -24.43
CA TRP A 150 1.02 11.18 -24.59
C TRP A 150 1.57 11.32 -26.02
N THR A 151 2.89 11.43 -26.13
CA THR A 151 3.64 11.40 -27.39
C THR A 151 4.88 10.51 -27.25
N PRO A 152 5.44 9.98 -28.36
CA PRO A 152 6.69 9.21 -28.31
C PRO A 152 7.88 9.96 -27.69
N ALA A 153 7.85 11.30 -27.68
CA ALA A 153 8.87 12.13 -27.05
C ALA A 153 8.84 12.11 -25.51
N LEU A 154 7.71 11.70 -24.90
CA LEU A 154 7.61 11.58 -23.45
C LEU A 154 8.32 10.32 -22.93
N CYS A 155 7.98 9.16 -23.51
CA CYS A 155 8.54 7.85 -23.17
C CYS A 155 8.04 6.77 -24.14
N PRO A 156 8.68 5.58 -24.17
CA PRO A 156 8.14 4.42 -24.88
C PRO A 156 6.76 4.00 -24.36
N LEU A 157 5.90 3.55 -25.29
CA LEU A 157 4.58 2.96 -25.00
C LEU A 157 4.54 1.51 -25.49
N LEU A 158 4.11 0.61 -24.60
CA LEU A 158 3.75 -0.77 -24.89
C LEU A 158 2.21 -0.84 -24.97
N PRO A 159 1.62 -1.05 -26.16
CA PRO A 159 0.19 -0.96 -26.34
C PRO A 159 -0.55 -2.19 -25.79
N GLU A 160 -1.61 -1.94 -25.03
CA GLU A 160 -2.58 -2.95 -24.58
C GLU A 160 -3.99 -2.39 -24.79
N ASP A 161 -4.44 -2.40 -26.05
CA ASP A 161 -5.61 -1.63 -26.48
C ASP A 161 -6.95 -2.35 -26.17
N ALA A 162 -7.94 -1.60 -25.70
CA ALA A 162 -9.29 -2.07 -25.43
C ALA A 162 -10.16 -2.17 -26.68
N GLY A 163 -9.69 -1.67 -27.83
CA GLY A 163 -10.50 -1.47 -29.02
C GLY A 163 -11.34 -0.18 -28.91
N ARG A 164 -12.66 -0.28 -29.08
CA ARG A 164 -13.54 0.91 -29.09
C ARG A 164 -13.88 1.35 -27.66
N LEU A 165 -13.47 2.56 -27.30
CA LEU A 165 -13.76 3.21 -26.03
C LEU A 165 -14.69 4.42 -26.23
N ASP A 166 -15.67 4.62 -25.33
CA ASP A 166 -16.50 5.83 -25.29
C ASP A 166 -16.09 6.75 -24.14
N PHE A 167 -15.14 7.65 -24.42
CA PHE A 167 -14.65 8.62 -23.44
C PHE A 167 -15.71 9.62 -22.95
N ARG A 168 -16.89 9.70 -23.60
CA ARG A 168 -18.00 10.57 -23.16
C ARG A 168 -18.82 9.92 -22.04
N ARG A 169 -18.67 8.62 -21.84
CA ARG A 169 -19.34 7.85 -20.78
C ARG A 169 -18.29 7.05 -20.00
N PRO A 170 -17.43 7.72 -19.21
CA PRO A 170 -16.46 7.04 -18.37
C PRO A 170 -17.15 6.09 -17.39
N GLY A 171 -16.57 4.91 -17.17
CA GLY A 171 -17.15 3.92 -16.28
C GLY A 171 -16.48 2.56 -16.43
N PRO A 172 -16.82 1.61 -15.54
CA PRO A 172 -16.35 0.25 -15.64
C PRO A 172 -16.92 -0.41 -16.89
N THR A 173 -16.07 -1.02 -17.70
CA THR A 173 -16.46 -1.80 -18.88
C THR A 173 -15.62 -3.07 -18.96
N GLU A 174 -16.15 -4.11 -19.60
CA GLU A 174 -15.39 -5.34 -19.88
C GLU A 174 -14.13 -5.04 -20.69
N ALA A 175 -14.24 -4.23 -21.76
CA ALA A 175 -13.11 -3.89 -22.62
C ALA A 175 -12.00 -3.13 -21.88
N GLY A 176 -12.35 -2.12 -21.07
CA GLY A 176 -11.39 -1.39 -20.23
C GLY A 176 -10.78 -2.26 -19.14
N GLY A 177 -11.58 -3.15 -18.56
CA GLY A 177 -11.11 -4.17 -17.61
C GLY A 177 -10.10 -5.13 -18.23
N ALA A 178 -10.40 -5.66 -19.42
CA ALA A 178 -9.53 -6.58 -20.14
C ALA A 178 -8.21 -5.93 -20.56
N ALA A 179 -8.25 -4.70 -21.08
CA ALA A 179 -7.05 -3.94 -21.44
C ALA A 179 -6.16 -3.65 -20.23
N SER A 180 -6.74 -3.14 -19.14
CA SER A 180 -5.97 -2.85 -17.93
C SER A 180 -5.43 -4.11 -17.26
N LEU A 181 -6.15 -5.23 -17.30
CA LEU A 181 -5.67 -6.52 -16.82
C LEU A 181 -4.48 -7.00 -17.64
N ARG A 182 -4.55 -6.96 -18.98
CA ARG A 182 -3.42 -7.32 -19.85
C ARG A 182 -2.22 -6.40 -19.65
N ALA A 183 -2.44 -5.11 -19.46
CA ALA A 183 -1.35 -4.18 -19.13
C ALA A 183 -0.64 -4.56 -17.82
N VAL A 184 -1.39 -4.94 -16.78
CA VAL A 184 -0.80 -5.34 -15.49
C VAL A 184 -0.09 -6.70 -15.58
N THR A 185 -0.66 -7.69 -16.28
CA THR A 185 -0.01 -9.00 -16.46
C THR A 185 1.19 -8.92 -17.40
N GLY A 186 1.13 -8.12 -18.46
CA GLY A 186 2.26 -7.80 -19.33
C GLY A 186 3.38 -7.09 -18.57
N ALA A 187 3.04 -6.12 -17.71
CA ALA A 187 4.00 -5.45 -16.85
C ALA A 187 4.71 -6.43 -15.91
N TYR A 188 3.96 -7.37 -15.33
CA TYR A 188 4.54 -8.44 -14.51
C TYR A 188 5.60 -9.23 -15.29
N CYS A 189 5.28 -9.71 -16.50
CA CYS A 189 6.23 -10.45 -17.33
C CYS A 189 7.51 -9.64 -17.63
N LEU A 190 7.38 -8.35 -17.93
CA LEU A 190 8.51 -7.45 -18.22
C LEU A 190 9.37 -7.14 -16.99
N LEU A 191 8.78 -7.15 -15.79
CA LEU A 191 9.56 -7.04 -14.54
C LEU A 191 10.34 -8.33 -14.27
N LYS A 192 9.74 -9.49 -14.55
CA LYS A 192 10.40 -10.80 -14.38
C LYS A 192 11.58 -11.00 -15.33
N SER A 193 11.58 -10.35 -16.50
CA SER A 193 12.73 -10.38 -17.42
C SER A 193 13.90 -9.47 -16.97
N GLY A 194 13.71 -8.62 -15.95
CA GLY A 194 14.74 -7.72 -15.45
C GLY A 194 14.92 -6.43 -16.27
N LEU A 195 14.08 -6.21 -17.31
CA LEU A 195 14.12 -4.99 -18.13
C LEU A 195 13.75 -3.74 -17.34
N PHE A 196 12.90 -3.88 -16.31
CA PHE A 196 12.48 -2.78 -15.46
C PHE A 196 12.83 -3.03 -14.00
N ARG A 197 13.21 -1.96 -13.31
CA ARG A 197 13.66 -2.00 -11.90
C ARG A 197 12.54 -1.75 -10.90
N GLY A 198 11.38 -1.30 -11.37
CA GLY A 198 10.22 -1.03 -10.54
C GLY A 198 8.95 -0.81 -11.34
N LEU A 199 7.82 -0.96 -10.66
CA LEU A 199 6.48 -0.82 -11.20
C LEU A 199 5.73 0.30 -10.50
N VAL A 200 5.08 1.15 -11.28
CA VAL A 200 4.08 2.09 -10.79
C VAL A 200 2.76 1.72 -11.44
N THR A 201 1.71 1.52 -10.65
CA THR A 201 0.39 1.17 -11.20
C THR A 201 -0.58 2.32 -11.05
N ALA A 202 -1.16 2.80 -12.15
CA ALA A 202 -2.33 3.67 -12.06
C ALA A 202 -3.58 2.89 -11.60
N PRO A 203 -4.65 3.57 -11.18
CA PRO A 203 -5.84 2.91 -10.65
C PRO A 203 -6.56 2.02 -11.67
N VAL A 204 -7.11 0.91 -11.18
CA VAL A 204 -7.98 -0.02 -11.92
C VAL A 204 -9.33 -0.14 -11.22
N SER A 205 -10.37 -0.48 -11.99
CA SER A 205 -11.70 -0.74 -11.44
C SER A 205 -11.88 -2.22 -11.13
N LYS A 206 -12.21 -2.54 -9.87
CA LYS A 206 -12.53 -3.92 -9.45
C LYS A 206 -13.74 -4.47 -10.23
N GLU A 207 -14.70 -3.60 -10.52
CA GLU A 207 -15.90 -3.95 -11.31
C GLU A 207 -15.54 -4.24 -12.77
N ALA A 208 -14.71 -3.40 -13.40
CA ALA A 208 -14.24 -3.65 -14.76
C ALA A 208 -13.44 -4.96 -14.86
N TRP A 209 -12.59 -5.24 -13.86
CA TRP A 209 -11.86 -6.50 -13.76
C TRP A 209 -12.78 -7.70 -13.58
N ALA A 210 -13.85 -7.57 -12.77
CA ALA A 210 -14.85 -8.62 -12.63
C ALA A 210 -15.58 -8.88 -13.95
N LEU A 211 -16.00 -7.83 -14.67
CA LEU A 211 -16.61 -7.95 -16.00
C LEU A 211 -15.68 -8.65 -17.00
N ALA A 212 -14.38 -8.38 -16.95
CA ALA A 212 -13.36 -8.99 -17.78
C ALA A 212 -12.93 -10.41 -17.34
N GLY A 213 -13.55 -10.97 -16.30
CA GLY A 213 -13.21 -12.31 -15.79
C GLY A 213 -11.83 -12.38 -15.13
N ALA A 214 -11.34 -11.30 -14.53
CA ALA A 214 -10.05 -11.29 -13.86
C ALA A 214 -9.98 -12.32 -12.72
N PRO A 215 -8.86 -13.04 -12.55
CA PRO A 215 -8.72 -14.05 -11.50
C PRO A 215 -8.59 -13.46 -10.09
N ALA A 216 -8.37 -12.15 -10.00
CA ALA A 216 -8.21 -11.42 -8.76
C ALA A 216 -8.83 -10.02 -8.89
N PRO A 217 -9.38 -9.43 -7.82
CA PRO A 217 -10.14 -8.19 -7.90
C PRO A 217 -9.29 -6.92 -7.95
N ALA A 218 -8.01 -6.99 -7.59
CA ALA A 218 -7.13 -5.82 -7.54
C ALA A 218 -5.66 -6.20 -7.74
N HIS A 219 -4.81 -5.19 -7.96
CA HIS A 219 -3.37 -5.36 -8.18
C HIS A 219 -2.66 -6.25 -7.16
N THR A 220 -2.83 -5.96 -5.86
CA THR A 220 -2.12 -6.70 -4.79
C THR A 220 -2.56 -8.16 -4.78
N ASP A 221 -3.85 -8.44 -4.98
CA ASP A 221 -4.40 -9.80 -5.05
C ASP A 221 -3.89 -10.56 -6.29
N LEU A 222 -3.83 -9.86 -7.43
CA LEU A 222 -3.29 -10.43 -8.66
C LEU A 222 -1.81 -10.78 -8.51
N PHE A 223 -0.99 -9.87 -7.95
CA PHE A 223 0.43 -10.15 -7.74
C PHE A 223 0.67 -11.21 -6.68
N ARG A 224 -0.16 -11.28 -5.61
CA ARG A 224 -0.15 -12.38 -4.64
C ARG A 224 -0.35 -13.73 -5.32
N LEU A 225 -1.31 -13.83 -6.24
CA LEU A 225 -1.57 -15.03 -7.03
C LEU A 225 -0.39 -15.38 -7.96
N LEU A 226 0.10 -14.40 -8.72
CA LEU A 226 1.16 -14.60 -9.72
C LEU A 226 2.52 -14.94 -9.09
N GLU A 227 2.90 -14.29 -7.99
CA GLU A 227 4.17 -14.56 -7.29
C GLU A 227 4.08 -15.74 -6.33
N ARG A 228 2.86 -16.17 -5.94
CA ARG A 228 2.62 -17.19 -4.89
C ARG A 228 3.32 -16.83 -3.58
N ARG A 229 3.30 -15.55 -3.24
CA ARG A 229 3.94 -14.96 -2.06
C ARG A 229 2.96 -14.01 -1.38
N GLU A 230 3.08 -13.87 -0.06
CA GLU A 230 2.26 -12.93 0.69
C GLU A 230 2.90 -11.53 0.65
N PRO A 231 2.28 -10.56 -0.04
CA PRO A 231 2.76 -9.19 -0.03
C PRO A 231 2.36 -8.47 1.26
N LEU A 232 3.06 -7.38 1.55
CA LEU A 232 2.66 -6.40 2.55
C LEU A 232 2.11 -5.16 1.84
N MET A 233 0.89 -4.76 2.19
CA MET A 233 0.32 -3.47 1.84
C MET A 233 0.77 -2.42 2.85
N LEU A 234 1.34 -1.32 2.37
CA LEU A 234 1.83 -0.24 3.21
C LEU A 234 1.78 1.12 2.50
N PHE A 235 1.81 2.17 3.31
CA PHE A 235 1.64 3.54 2.89
C PHE A 235 2.75 4.39 3.47
N SER A 236 3.30 5.28 2.65
CA SER A 236 4.31 6.24 3.08
C SER A 236 3.90 7.66 2.71
N ARG A 237 4.09 8.59 3.64
CA ARG A 237 3.82 10.02 3.44
C ARG A 237 4.83 10.85 4.23
N GLY A 238 5.82 11.40 3.54
CA GLY A 238 6.96 12.05 4.21
C GLY A 238 7.71 11.05 5.10
N ARG A 239 7.68 11.28 6.42
CA ARG A 239 8.29 10.39 7.43
C ARG A 239 7.32 9.32 7.97
N ILE A 240 6.03 9.44 7.68
CA ILE A 240 5.00 8.51 8.15
C ILE A 240 5.09 7.23 7.31
N ASN A 241 5.14 6.08 7.97
CA ASN A 241 5.06 4.77 7.33
C ASN A 241 4.06 3.91 8.10
N ALA A 242 2.99 3.47 7.44
CA ALA A 242 1.97 2.62 8.04
C ALA A 242 1.75 1.37 7.19
N ALA A 243 1.70 0.20 7.82
CA ALA A 243 1.47 -1.07 7.14
C ALA A 243 0.25 -1.81 7.69
N LEU A 244 -0.29 -2.74 6.90
CA LEU A 244 -1.49 -3.49 7.23
C LEU A 244 -1.20 -4.97 7.48
N VAL A 245 -1.71 -5.51 8.60
CA VAL A 245 -1.75 -6.96 8.83
C VAL A 245 -2.83 -7.60 7.97
N THR A 246 -4.03 -7.01 7.96
CA THR A 246 -5.15 -7.42 7.10
C THR A 246 -5.56 -6.29 6.16
N GLU A 247 -5.97 -6.66 4.95
CA GLU A 247 -6.28 -5.72 3.87
C GLU A 247 -7.81 -5.51 3.77
N HIS A 248 -8.42 -5.92 2.66
CA HIS A 248 -9.84 -5.75 2.38
C HIS A 248 -10.67 -6.88 3.00
N LEU A 249 -10.76 -6.94 4.33
CA LEU A 249 -11.63 -7.87 5.06
C LEU A 249 -12.86 -7.16 5.65
N PRO A 250 -14.04 -7.83 5.70
CA PRO A 250 -15.15 -7.35 6.50
C PRO A 250 -14.76 -7.23 7.97
N VAL A 251 -15.17 -6.15 8.64
CA VAL A 251 -14.82 -5.89 10.06
C VAL A 251 -15.14 -7.08 10.97
N LYS A 252 -16.30 -7.74 10.76
CA LYS A 252 -16.72 -8.93 11.52
C LYS A 252 -15.76 -10.14 11.42
N ALA A 253 -14.86 -10.15 10.45
CA ALA A 253 -13.91 -11.24 10.23
C ALA A 253 -12.52 -10.95 10.83
N LEU A 254 -12.26 -9.74 11.33
CA LEU A 254 -10.93 -9.29 11.77
C LEU A 254 -10.40 -10.12 12.94
N ALA A 255 -11.17 -10.25 14.02
CA ALA A 255 -10.79 -10.99 15.23
C ALA A 255 -10.29 -12.40 14.91
N ARG A 256 -11.04 -13.12 14.05
CA ARG A 256 -10.68 -14.48 13.62
C ARG A 256 -9.45 -14.52 12.71
N ALA A 257 -9.23 -13.52 11.86
CA ALA A 257 -8.12 -13.49 10.91
C ALA A 257 -6.77 -13.17 11.58
N LEU A 258 -6.80 -12.44 12.70
CA LEU A 258 -5.61 -11.94 13.40
C LEU A 258 -4.97 -13.03 14.27
N THR A 259 -4.13 -13.83 13.63
CA THR A 259 -3.33 -14.86 14.32
C THR A 259 -1.95 -14.35 14.69
N LYS A 260 -1.35 -14.93 15.75
CA LYS A 260 0.05 -14.71 16.12
C LYS A 260 1.01 -14.85 14.92
N ARG A 261 0.78 -15.88 14.09
CA ARG A 261 1.59 -16.18 12.90
C ARG A 261 1.52 -15.04 11.89
N LEU A 262 0.30 -14.60 11.54
CA LEU A 262 0.08 -13.55 10.55
C LEU A 262 0.70 -12.22 10.98
N ILE A 263 0.50 -11.82 12.25
CA ILE A 263 1.06 -10.58 12.79
C ILE A 263 2.59 -10.60 12.71
N LYS A 264 3.22 -11.71 13.12
CA LYS A 264 4.68 -11.88 13.04
C LYS A 264 5.19 -11.79 11.60
N GLU A 265 4.54 -12.49 10.68
CA GLU A 265 4.91 -12.49 9.26
C GLU A 265 4.86 -11.07 8.65
N LYS A 266 3.77 -10.35 8.90
CA LYS A 266 3.59 -8.98 8.40
C LYS A 266 4.55 -7.98 9.06
N ALA A 267 4.84 -8.13 10.36
CA ALA A 267 5.82 -7.29 11.05
C ALA A 267 7.26 -7.48 10.50
N LEU A 268 7.65 -8.72 10.18
CA LEU A 268 8.95 -9.01 9.58
C LEU A 268 9.06 -8.44 8.15
N LEU A 269 8.01 -8.60 7.34
CA LEU A 269 7.94 -7.95 6.03
C LEU A 269 8.04 -6.43 6.15
N PHE A 270 7.41 -5.86 7.18
CA PHE A 270 7.41 -4.41 7.37
C PHE A 270 8.79 -3.90 7.80
N ALA A 271 9.46 -4.61 8.70
CA ALA A 271 10.84 -4.31 9.07
C ALA A 271 11.78 -4.35 7.85
N ALA A 272 11.64 -5.35 6.98
CA ALA A 272 12.40 -5.42 5.74
C ALA A 272 12.08 -4.26 4.79
N ALA A 273 10.82 -3.86 4.68
CA ALA A 273 10.39 -2.73 3.87
C ALA A 273 11.00 -1.40 4.36
N LEU A 274 10.99 -1.16 5.68
CA LEU A 274 11.65 0.00 6.30
C LEU A 274 13.17 -0.04 6.08
N GLY A 275 13.77 -1.25 6.12
CA GLY A 275 15.16 -1.48 5.72
C GLY A 275 15.47 -0.99 4.30
N ALA A 276 14.58 -1.26 3.35
CA ALA A 276 14.71 -0.77 1.97
C ALA A 276 14.63 0.76 1.85
N LEU A 277 13.97 1.43 2.80
CA LEU A 277 14.00 2.89 2.90
C LEU A 277 15.32 3.44 3.46
N GLY A 278 16.17 2.57 4.03
CA GLY A 278 17.47 2.88 4.62
C GLY A 278 17.52 2.73 6.14
N LEU A 279 16.44 2.27 6.77
CA LEU A 279 16.34 2.15 8.23
C LEU A 279 16.89 0.80 8.68
N ARG A 280 18.17 0.75 9.08
CA ARG A 280 18.86 -0.53 9.40
C ARG A 280 18.32 -1.25 10.64
N ARG A 281 17.80 -0.53 11.63
CA ARG A 281 17.25 -1.09 12.90
C ARG A 281 15.90 -0.44 13.22
N PRO A 282 14.88 -0.66 12.39
CA PRO A 282 13.63 0.09 12.46
C PRO A 282 12.87 -0.22 13.75
N SER A 283 12.29 0.81 14.35
CA SER A 283 11.32 0.72 15.43
C SER A 283 9.90 0.63 14.86
N ILE A 284 9.17 -0.42 15.21
CA ILE A 284 7.78 -0.64 14.77
C ILE A 284 6.86 -0.58 15.98
N ALA A 285 5.90 0.34 15.97
CA ALA A 285 4.77 0.32 16.90
C ALA A 285 3.65 -0.55 16.31
N VAL A 286 2.99 -1.37 17.12
CA VAL A 286 1.87 -2.21 16.68
C VAL A 286 0.59 -1.77 17.37
N CYS A 287 -0.45 -1.51 16.59
CA CYS A 287 -1.77 -1.15 17.11
C CYS A 287 -2.42 -2.35 17.82
N ALA A 288 -3.26 -2.05 18.80
CA ALA A 288 -4.25 -2.95 19.35
C ALA A 288 -5.39 -3.16 18.34
N LEU A 289 -6.13 -4.26 18.48
CA LEU A 289 -7.41 -4.45 17.80
C LEU A 289 -8.51 -3.74 18.58
N ASN A 290 -8.53 -3.97 19.89
CA ASN A 290 -9.58 -3.50 20.78
C ASN A 290 -9.26 -2.13 21.37
N PRO A 291 -10.28 -1.34 21.75
CA PRO A 291 -10.10 -0.15 22.58
C PRO A 291 -9.24 -0.47 23.80
N HIS A 292 -8.38 0.48 24.20
CA HIS A 292 -7.52 0.34 25.38
C HIS A 292 -6.66 -0.93 25.39
N ALA A 293 -6.35 -1.50 24.21
CA ALA A 293 -5.60 -2.75 24.09
C ALA A 293 -6.22 -3.94 24.85
N GLY A 294 -7.56 -4.01 24.82
CA GLY A 294 -8.37 -5.07 25.42
C GLY A 294 -8.59 -4.92 26.93
N ASP A 295 -7.98 -3.91 27.57
CA ASP A 295 -8.09 -3.62 29.00
C ASP A 295 -7.95 -4.86 29.89
N GLY A 296 -6.83 -5.56 29.75
CA GLY A 296 -6.57 -6.80 30.50
C GLY A 296 -7.44 -8.00 30.11
N GLY A 297 -8.22 -7.90 29.04
CA GLY A 297 -9.13 -8.95 28.57
C GLY A 297 -10.61 -8.61 28.77
N VAL A 298 -10.92 -7.47 29.41
CA VAL A 298 -12.30 -7.01 29.67
C VAL A 298 -13.01 -6.66 28.36
N ILE A 299 -12.29 -6.06 27.40
CA ILE A 299 -12.83 -5.58 26.13
C ILE A 299 -12.21 -6.38 24.98
N GLY A 300 -12.32 -7.71 25.05
CA GLY A 300 -11.73 -8.60 24.06
C GLY A 300 -10.33 -9.08 24.44
N ARG A 301 -9.89 -10.17 23.79
CA ARG A 301 -8.70 -10.94 24.20
C ARG A 301 -7.66 -11.10 23.12
N GLU A 302 -7.89 -10.58 21.92
CA GLU A 302 -7.02 -10.71 20.76
C GLU A 302 -5.60 -10.19 21.04
N GLU A 303 -5.46 -9.16 21.90
CA GLU A 303 -4.16 -8.70 22.40
C GLU A 303 -3.42 -9.76 23.21
N ILE A 304 -4.13 -10.46 24.11
CA ILE A 304 -3.57 -11.49 24.99
C ILE A 304 -3.23 -12.74 24.18
N ASP A 305 -4.17 -13.17 23.35
CA ASP A 305 -4.13 -14.49 22.72
C ASP A 305 -3.28 -14.50 21.44
N ALA A 306 -3.15 -13.37 20.73
CA ALA A 306 -2.43 -13.29 19.45
C ALA A 306 -1.34 -12.20 19.39
N ILE A 307 -1.65 -10.95 19.77
CA ILE A 307 -0.76 -9.81 19.48
C ILE A 307 0.45 -9.77 20.42
N ARG A 308 0.26 -9.81 21.75
CA ARG A 308 1.35 -9.81 22.73
C ARG A 308 2.30 -11.01 22.55
N PRO A 309 1.81 -12.25 22.31
CA PRO A 309 2.67 -13.38 21.96
C PRO A 309 3.51 -13.14 20.71
N ALA A 310 2.93 -12.56 19.65
CA ALA A 310 3.67 -12.23 18.43
C ALA A 310 4.78 -11.22 18.70
N LEU A 311 4.49 -10.16 19.46
CA LEU A 311 5.47 -9.14 19.84
C LEU A 311 6.60 -9.70 20.70
N LYS A 312 6.29 -10.61 21.64
CA LYS A 312 7.30 -11.30 22.44
C LYS A 312 8.28 -12.07 21.55
N GLU A 313 7.78 -12.84 20.58
CA GLU A 313 8.64 -13.56 19.62
C GLU A 313 9.45 -12.63 18.72
N LEU A 314 8.86 -11.52 18.26
CA LEU A 314 9.57 -10.53 17.43
C LEU A 314 10.71 -9.86 18.20
N ARG A 315 10.49 -9.49 19.47
CA ARG A 315 11.51 -8.91 20.36
C ARG A 315 12.64 -9.91 20.63
N ALA A 316 12.31 -11.18 20.87
CA ALA A 316 13.30 -12.24 21.05
C ALA A 316 14.19 -12.43 19.80
N ARG A 317 13.68 -12.10 18.60
CA ARG A 317 14.46 -12.06 17.35
C ARG A 317 15.20 -10.75 17.11
N GLY A 318 15.23 -9.84 18.09
CA GLY A 318 15.94 -8.56 18.02
C GLY A 318 15.19 -7.44 17.27
N LEU A 319 13.93 -7.65 16.88
CA LEU A 319 13.13 -6.58 16.28
C LEU A 319 12.64 -5.62 17.38
N ARG A 320 12.80 -4.31 17.14
CA ARG A 320 12.26 -3.25 18.01
C ARG A 320 10.76 -3.10 17.77
N ALA A 321 9.97 -4.03 18.29
CA ALA A 321 8.51 -4.03 18.14
C ALA A 321 7.82 -3.59 19.44
N GLY A 322 7.19 -2.41 19.46
CA GLY A 322 6.42 -1.86 20.59
C GLY A 322 4.93 -2.22 20.53
N GLY A 323 4.24 -2.12 21.67
CA GLY A 323 2.79 -2.35 21.78
C GLY A 323 2.36 -3.70 22.41
N PRO A 324 1.09 -4.12 22.23
CA PRO A 324 0.05 -3.42 21.46
C PRO A 324 -0.34 -2.08 22.09
N LEU A 325 -0.54 -1.06 21.26
CA LEU A 325 -0.92 0.29 21.71
C LEU A 325 -2.36 0.60 21.26
N PRO A 326 -3.20 1.25 22.08
CA PRO A 326 -4.47 1.82 21.62
C PRO A 326 -4.25 2.66 20.36
N SER A 327 -5.10 2.48 19.35
CA SER A 327 -4.84 2.98 17.98
C SER A 327 -4.63 4.49 17.92
N ASP A 328 -5.40 5.24 18.70
CA ASP A 328 -5.32 6.69 18.85
C ASP A 328 -3.97 7.13 19.43
N ALA A 329 -3.55 6.53 20.55
CA ALA A 329 -2.26 6.79 21.17
C ALA A 329 -1.09 6.37 20.26
N ALA A 330 -1.24 5.24 19.56
CA ALA A 330 -0.23 4.74 18.62
C ALA A 330 -0.01 5.71 17.45
N TRP A 331 -1.10 6.27 16.90
CA TRP A 331 -1.01 7.28 15.85
C TRP A 331 -0.44 8.59 16.35
N ALA A 332 -0.83 9.07 17.53
CA ALA A 332 -0.26 10.28 18.11
C ALA A 332 1.27 10.16 18.28
N ALA A 333 1.74 9.07 18.88
CA ALA A 333 3.17 8.79 19.04
C ALA A 333 3.90 8.61 17.70
N HIS A 334 3.29 7.93 16.72
CA HIS A 334 3.89 7.77 15.40
C HIS A 334 4.01 9.10 14.64
N LEU A 335 2.99 9.96 14.70
CA LEU A 335 3.04 11.31 14.11
C LEU A 335 4.07 12.20 14.81
N ALA A 336 4.32 12.00 16.10
CA ALA A 336 5.39 12.64 16.86
C ALA A 336 6.79 12.08 16.54
N GLY A 337 6.89 11.00 15.75
CA GLY A 337 8.17 10.42 15.31
C GLY A 337 8.79 9.41 16.28
N GLU A 338 8.02 8.87 17.22
CA GLU A 338 8.51 7.88 18.21
C GLU A 338 8.74 6.47 17.62
N SER A 339 8.23 6.23 16.41
CA SER A 339 8.43 4.97 15.68
C SER A 339 8.70 5.23 14.21
N ASP A 340 9.51 4.35 13.59
CA ASP A 340 9.82 4.42 12.16
C ASP A 340 8.66 3.89 11.30
N GLY A 341 7.84 3.00 11.87
CA GLY A 341 6.65 2.48 11.23
C GLY A 341 5.56 2.08 12.22
N LEU A 342 4.31 2.23 11.78
CA LEU A 342 3.12 1.82 12.51
C LEU A 342 2.46 0.62 11.82
N LEU A 343 2.40 -0.52 12.50
CA LEU A 343 1.72 -1.71 12.00
C LEU A 343 0.27 -1.70 12.50
N CYS A 344 -0.64 -1.36 11.59
CA CYS A 344 -2.08 -1.41 11.81
C CYS A 344 -2.61 -2.81 11.47
N LEU A 345 -3.62 -3.25 12.21
CA LEU A 345 -4.22 -4.57 12.09
C LEU A 345 -5.23 -4.66 10.94
N TYR A 346 -5.89 -3.56 10.57
CA TYR A 346 -6.89 -3.50 9.52
C TYR A 346 -6.88 -2.17 8.75
N HIS A 347 -7.55 -2.15 7.59
CA HIS A 347 -7.52 -1.05 6.62
C HIS A 347 -7.83 0.33 7.24
N ASP A 348 -9.01 0.51 7.83
CA ASP A 348 -9.43 1.85 8.28
C ASP A 348 -8.62 2.36 9.48
N GLN A 349 -8.01 1.46 10.26
CA GLN A 349 -7.06 1.82 11.32
C GLN A 349 -5.81 2.51 10.78
N ALA A 350 -5.43 2.27 9.53
CA ALA A 350 -4.33 2.97 8.89
C ALA A 350 -4.80 4.17 8.05
N LEU A 351 -5.82 3.96 7.20
CA LEU A 351 -6.16 4.91 6.15
C LEU A 351 -6.93 6.13 6.67
N ALA A 352 -7.82 5.98 7.64
CA ALA A 352 -8.56 7.11 8.21
C ALA A 352 -7.59 8.15 8.83
N PRO A 353 -6.71 7.78 9.78
CA PRO A 353 -5.74 8.71 10.34
C PRO A 353 -4.72 9.22 9.31
N LEU A 354 -4.24 8.39 8.38
CA LEU A 354 -3.32 8.84 7.34
C LEU A 354 -3.91 9.94 6.44
N LYS A 355 -5.22 9.88 6.15
CA LYS A 355 -5.92 10.87 5.31
C LYS A 355 -6.13 12.22 6.01
N VAL A 356 -6.32 12.21 7.33
CA VAL A 356 -6.53 13.44 8.12
C VAL A 356 -5.28 13.96 8.80
N ALA A 357 -4.20 13.16 8.83
CA ALA A 357 -2.95 13.57 9.44
C ALA A 357 -2.39 14.82 8.72
N PRO A 358 -1.73 15.72 9.45
CA PRO A 358 -1.23 16.97 8.90
C PRO A 358 -0.12 16.76 7.87
N GLY A 359 -0.01 17.69 6.91
CA GLY A 359 1.05 17.73 5.90
C GLY A 359 0.53 17.71 4.46
N ALA A 360 1.29 18.33 3.55
CA ALA A 360 0.90 18.50 2.14
C ALA A 360 1.41 17.39 1.20
N ALA A 361 2.26 16.47 1.69
CA ALA A 361 2.82 15.41 0.85
C ALA A 361 1.74 14.37 0.49
N PRO A 362 1.64 13.94 -0.78
CA PRO A 362 0.74 12.85 -1.14
C PRO A 362 1.13 11.54 -0.47
N ALA A 363 0.13 10.76 -0.04
CA ALA A 363 0.37 9.40 0.42
C ALA A 363 0.64 8.48 -0.78
N VAL A 364 1.70 7.68 -0.68
CA VAL A 364 2.04 6.64 -1.66
C VAL A 364 1.66 5.29 -1.08
N HIS A 365 0.81 4.55 -1.79
CA HIS A 365 0.62 3.13 -1.54
C HIS A 365 1.76 2.37 -2.21
N TRP A 366 2.37 1.44 -1.50
CA TRP A 366 3.36 0.55 -2.07
C TRP A 366 3.21 -0.85 -1.52
N THR A 367 3.84 -1.80 -2.20
CA THR A 367 3.73 -3.21 -1.92
C THR A 367 5.13 -3.79 -1.74
N TRP A 368 5.34 -4.46 -0.61
CA TRP A 368 6.59 -5.14 -0.29
C TRP A 368 6.40 -6.66 -0.25
N GLY A 369 7.48 -7.43 -0.40
CA GLY A 369 7.42 -8.91 -0.44
C GLY A 369 7.30 -9.52 -1.84
N LEU A 370 7.08 -8.70 -2.87
CA LEU A 370 7.17 -9.10 -4.28
C LEU A 370 8.64 -9.14 -4.74
N SER A 371 8.92 -9.82 -5.86
CA SER A 371 10.27 -9.82 -6.46
C SER A 371 10.72 -8.46 -7.02
N PHE A 372 9.81 -7.49 -7.18
CA PHE A 372 10.06 -6.12 -7.67
C PHE A 372 9.39 -5.08 -6.76
N PRO A 373 9.90 -3.83 -6.67
CA PRO A 373 9.19 -2.78 -5.96
C PRO A 373 7.97 -2.35 -6.76
N ARG A 374 6.81 -2.24 -6.10
CA ARG A 374 5.58 -1.72 -6.70
C ARG A 374 5.03 -0.57 -5.89
N THR A 375 4.73 0.54 -6.55
CA THR A 375 4.07 1.71 -5.96
C THR A 375 2.80 2.08 -6.72
N SER A 376 1.96 2.92 -6.11
CA SER A 376 0.67 3.35 -6.64
C SER A 376 0.25 4.65 -5.94
N PRO A 377 -0.49 5.54 -6.62
CA PRO A 377 -1.26 6.55 -5.92
C PRO A 377 -2.30 5.89 -4.99
N ALA A 378 -2.71 6.61 -3.94
CA ALA A 378 -3.66 6.13 -2.93
C ALA A 378 -5.13 6.53 -3.24
N HIS A 379 -5.52 6.58 -4.51
CA HIS A 379 -6.89 6.89 -4.96
C HIS A 379 -7.38 5.89 -6.02
N GLY A 380 -8.68 5.92 -6.31
CA GLY A 380 -9.34 5.05 -7.31
C GLY A 380 -9.32 5.61 -8.73
N THR A 381 -10.14 5.03 -9.61
CA THR A 381 -10.27 5.42 -11.03
C THR A 381 -11.00 6.73 -11.26
N ALA A 382 -11.79 7.19 -10.28
CA ALA A 382 -12.49 8.48 -10.29
C ALA A 382 -13.23 8.76 -11.62
N PHE A 383 -14.08 7.82 -12.04
CA PHE A 383 -14.83 7.91 -13.31
C PHE A 383 -15.70 9.17 -13.41
N ASP A 384 -16.13 9.72 -12.27
CA ASP A 384 -16.88 10.97 -12.16
C ASP A 384 -16.11 12.19 -12.67
N ILE A 385 -14.78 12.18 -12.64
CA ILE A 385 -13.92 13.27 -13.13
C ILE A 385 -13.03 12.88 -14.32
N ALA A 386 -13.05 11.62 -14.74
CA ALA A 386 -12.27 11.13 -15.87
C ALA A 386 -12.58 11.90 -17.16
N TRP A 387 -11.53 12.22 -17.91
CA TRP A 387 -11.56 12.95 -19.18
C TRP A 387 -12.09 14.38 -19.08
N LYS A 388 -12.15 14.94 -17.88
CA LYS A 388 -12.46 16.35 -17.61
C LYS A 388 -11.22 17.19 -17.33
N ASN A 389 -10.02 16.59 -17.39
CA ASN A 389 -8.73 17.21 -17.07
C ASN A 389 -8.61 17.75 -15.62
N LYS A 390 -9.51 17.35 -14.72
CA LYS A 390 -9.55 17.82 -13.32
C LYS A 390 -8.69 17.01 -12.35
N ALA A 391 -8.26 15.80 -12.75
CA ALA A 391 -7.51 14.91 -11.88
C ALA A 391 -6.14 15.50 -11.50
N ASP A 392 -5.83 15.51 -10.20
CA ASP A 392 -4.55 15.94 -9.65
C ASP A 392 -3.47 14.85 -9.81
N PRO A 393 -2.34 15.13 -10.49
CA PRO A 393 -1.28 14.15 -10.69
C PRO A 393 -0.34 13.98 -9.49
N ALA A 394 -0.45 14.77 -8.41
CA ALA A 394 0.52 14.79 -7.32
C ALA A 394 0.77 13.39 -6.71
N GLY A 395 -0.29 12.60 -6.52
CA GLY A 395 -0.19 11.22 -6.04
C GLY A 395 0.59 10.31 -6.99
N MET A 396 0.38 10.45 -8.30
CA MET A 396 1.10 9.68 -9.31
C MET A 396 2.58 10.08 -9.38
N VAL A 397 2.87 11.39 -9.36
CA VAL A 397 4.24 11.91 -9.28
C VAL A 397 4.96 11.34 -8.05
N ALA A 398 4.33 11.39 -6.87
CA ALA A 398 4.90 10.85 -5.66
C ALA A 398 5.17 9.34 -5.77
N ALA A 399 4.24 8.57 -6.36
CA ALA A 399 4.41 7.13 -6.56
C ALA A 399 5.60 6.80 -7.49
N VAL A 400 5.78 7.54 -8.58
CA VAL A 400 6.91 7.35 -9.51
C VAL A 400 8.24 7.68 -8.85
N LEU A 401 8.32 8.82 -8.15
CA LEU A 401 9.53 9.22 -7.41
C LEU A 401 9.89 8.19 -6.33
N PHE A 402 8.89 7.65 -5.64
CA PHE A 402 9.10 6.62 -4.63
C PHE A 402 9.60 5.31 -5.25
N ALA A 403 9.04 4.88 -6.38
CA ALA A 403 9.52 3.70 -7.11
C ALA A 403 10.98 3.87 -7.57
N ALA A 404 11.33 5.04 -8.13
CA ALA A 404 12.69 5.36 -8.53
C ALA A 404 13.67 5.29 -7.34
N ARG A 405 13.29 5.85 -6.18
CA ARG A 405 14.09 5.77 -4.94
C ARG A 405 14.30 4.33 -4.46
N LEU A 406 13.27 3.50 -4.49
CA LEU A 406 13.37 2.08 -4.11
C LEU A 406 14.26 1.31 -5.10
N ALA A 407 14.09 1.55 -6.39
CA ALA A 407 14.85 0.92 -7.45
C ALA A 407 16.36 1.24 -7.37
N ALA A 408 16.71 2.50 -7.10
CA ALA A 408 18.11 2.94 -6.99
C ALA A 408 18.87 2.30 -5.80
N LYS A 409 18.16 1.86 -4.76
CA LYS A 409 18.76 1.23 -3.57
C LYS A 409 18.93 -0.28 -3.68
N ARG A 410 18.33 -0.93 -4.69
CA ARG A 410 18.51 -2.36 -4.93
C ARG A 410 19.86 -2.57 -5.62
N LYS A 411 20.80 -3.21 -4.93
CA LYS A 411 21.96 -3.83 -5.60
C LYS A 411 21.47 -5.01 -6.43
N ASN A 412 22.09 -5.22 -7.60
CA ASN A 412 21.78 -6.34 -8.51
C ASN A 412 21.82 -7.67 -7.77
#